data_AF-W1XZW2-F1
#
_entry.id   AF-W1XZW2-F1
#
_cell.length_a   1.000
_cell.length_b   1.000
_cell.length_c   1.000
_cell.angle_alpha   90.00
_cell.angle_beta   90.00
_cell.angle_gamma   90.00
#
_symmetry.space_group_name_H-M   'P 1'
#
loop_
_entity.id
_entity.type
_entity.pdbx_description
1 polymer ?
#
loop_
_entity_poly.entity_id
_entity_poly.type
_entity_poly.pdbx_seq_one_letter_code
_entity_poly.pdbx_strand_id
1 'polypeptide(L)' 'ATEPKKERVFVEGVNTVKRHTKPSQANPQGGIITKEAGIHVSNVMVVDPETKTATRIKKVEGKDGKFVRATVKSGTVLK' A
#
# COMPACT_ATOMS: atom_id res chain seq x y z
N ALA A 1 4.48 3.19 -1.34
CA ALA A 1 4.37 4.65 -1.09
C ALA A 1 2.89 5.03 -0.95
N THR A 2 2.54 6.09 -0.21
CA THR A 2 1.14 6.51 0.00
C THR A 2 0.93 7.98 -0.34
N GLU A 3 -0.24 8.32 -0.88
CA GLU A 3 -0.66 9.70 -1.15
C GLU A 3 -2.02 9.96 -0.48
N PRO A 4 -2.04 10.31 0.83
CA PRO A 4 -3.28 10.38 1.62
C PRO A 4 -4.28 11.41 1.09
N LYS A 5 -3.81 12.56 0.59
CA LYS A 5 -4.67 13.64 0.07
C LYS A 5 -5.51 13.22 -1.14
N LYS A 6 -5.05 12.23 -1.90
CA LYS A 6 -5.75 11.71 -3.07
C LYS A 6 -6.33 10.32 -2.83
N GLU A 7 -6.23 9.82 -1.59
CA GLU A 7 -6.68 8.48 -1.20
C GLU A 7 -6.05 7.36 -2.06
N ARG A 8 -4.79 7.53 -2.48
CA ARG A 8 -4.09 6.54 -3.33
C ARG A 8 -2.92 5.88 -2.63
N VAL A 9 -2.69 4.62 -2.99
CA VAL A 9 -1.55 3.81 -2.56
C VAL A 9 -0.82 3.24 -3.77
N PHE A 10 0.50 3.23 -3.71
CA PHE A 10 1.36 2.61 -4.73
C PHE A 10 1.81 1.26 -4.22
N VAL A 11 1.42 0.21 -4.94
CA VAL A 11 1.72 -1.19 -4.63
C VAL A 11 2.71 -1.70 -5.67
N GLU A 12 3.78 -2.34 -5.20
CA GLU A 12 4.82 -2.87 -6.07
C GLU A 12 4.25 -3.94 -7.01
N GLY A 13 4.60 -3.85 -8.29
CA GLY A 13 4.16 -4.81 -9.32
C GLY A 13 2.68 -4.72 -9.71
N VAL A 14 1.88 -3.82 -9.12
CA VAL A 14 0.45 -3.66 -9.44
C VAL A 14 0.20 -2.31 -10.11
N ASN A 15 -0.68 -2.32 -11.11
CA ASN A 15 -1.10 -1.13 -11.86
C ASN A 15 0.08 -0.39 -12.51
N THR A 16 0.94 -1.14 -13.18
CA THR A 16 2.12 -0.62 -13.85
C THR A 16 1.76 0.07 -15.17
N VAL A 17 2.17 1.33 -15.33
CA VAL A 17 1.92 2.13 -16.54
C VAL A 17 3.22 2.44 -17.26
N LYS A 18 3.15 2.42 -18.59
CA LYS A 18 4.25 2.85 -19.47
C LYS A 18 4.09 4.34 -19.75
N ARG A 19 5.02 5.15 -19.25
CA ARG A 19 5.03 6.60 -19.44
C ARG A 19 6.14 7.02 -20.40
N HIS A 20 5.75 7.63 -21.51
CA HIS A 20 6.69 8.31 -22.41
C HIS A 20 7.21 9.56 -21.70
N THR A 21 8.52 9.59 -21.47
CA THR A 21 9.17 10.68 -20.74
C THR A 21 10.22 11.31 -21.64
N LYS A 22 10.15 12.65 -21.77
CA LYS A 22 11.16 13.42 -22.51
C LYS A 22 12.51 13.29 -21.78
N PRO A 23 13.64 13.31 -22.51
CA PRO A 23 14.96 13.38 -21.92
C PRO A 23 15.07 14.52 -20.89
N SER A 24 15.73 14.25 -19.77
CA SER A 24 16.02 15.24 -18.72
C SER A 24 17.43 15.04 -18.18
N GLN A 25 17.94 15.98 -17.38
CA GLN A 25 19.29 15.87 -16.82
C GLN A 25 19.46 14.60 -15.94
N ALA A 26 18.38 14.15 -15.29
CA ALA A 26 18.34 12.93 -14.50
C ALA A 26 18.12 11.66 -15.35
N ASN A 27 17.59 11.79 -16.57
CA ASN A 27 17.40 10.70 -17.52
C ASN A 27 17.72 11.18 -18.95
N PRO A 28 19.01 11.26 -19.34
CA PRO A 28 19.45 11.83 -20.61
C PRO A 28 18.98 11.04 -21.83
N GLN A 29 18.75 9.73 -21.68
CA GLN A 29 18.29 8.88 -22.78
C GLN A 29 16.79 9.05 -23.09
N GLY A 30 16.01 9.58 -22.13
CA GLY A 30 14.56 9.60 -22.22
C GLY A 30 13.96 8.20 -22.47
N GLY A 31 12.70 8.15 -22.92
CA GLY A 31 12.09 6.92 -23.41
C GLY A 31 10.87 6.48 -22.60
N ILE A 32 10.55 5.18 -22.70
CA ILE A 32 9.39 4.58 -22.04
C ILE A 32 9.82 4.12 -20.65
N ILE A 33 9.36 4.84 -19.63
CA ILE A 33 9.62 4.49 -18.23
C ILE A 33 8.41 3.73 -17.70
N THR A 34 8.68 2.58 -17.11
CA THR A 34 7.69 1.76 -16.40
C THR A 34 7.59 2.27 -14.96
N LYS A 35 6.38 2.67 -14.53
CA LYS A 35 6.14 3.16 -13.16
C LYS A 35 4.83 2.60 -12.62
N GLU A 36 4.78 2.34 -11.32
CA GLU A 36 3.55 1.97 -10.63
C GLU A 36 2.60 3.17 -10.55
N ALA A 37 1.36 2.99 -10.96
CA ALA A 37 0.31 3.98 -10.78
C ALA A 37 -0.48 3.71 -9.50
N GLY A 38 -0.90 4.78 -8.84
CA GLY A 38 -1.63 4.68 -7.59
C GLY A 38 -2.99 3.99 -7.76
N ILE A 39 -3.34 3.13 -6.82
CA ILE A 39 -4.63 2.46 -6.69
C ILE A 39 -5.42 3.15 -5.58
N HIS A 40 -6.74 3.21 -5.72
CA HIS A 40 -7.60 3.77 -4.67
C HIS A 40 -7.52 2.93 -3.39
N VAL A 41 -7.44 3.58 -2.23
CA VAL A 41 -7.23 2.92 -0.93
C VAL A 41 -8.34 1.93 -0.56
N SER A 42 -9.56 2.12 -1.07
CA SER A 42 -10.68 1.19 -0.83
C SER A 42 -10.49 -0.20 -1.47
N ASN A 43 -9.62 -0.31 -2.48
CA ASN A 43 -9.46 -1.54 -3.25
C ASN A 43 -8.33 -2.44 -2.70
N VAL A 44 -7.72 -2.06 -1.58
CA VAL A 44 -6.68 -2.85 -0.92
C VAL A 44 -7.13 -3.29 0.47
N MET A 45 -6.70 -4.48 0.86
CA MET A 45 -6.96 -5.04 2.20
C MET A 45 -5.66 -5.47 2.84
N VAL A 46 -5.63 -5.48 4.17
CA VAL A 46 -4.49 -6.01 4.92
C VAL A 46 -4.51 -7.52 4.87
N VAL A 47 -3.35 -8.09 4.60
CA VAL A 47 -3.13 -9.53 4.68
C VAL A 47 -2.83 -9.89 6.13
N ASP A 48 -3.59 -10.85 6.65
CA ASP A 48 -3.39 -11.39 7.98
C ASP A 48 -2.06 -12.18 8.04
N PRO A 49 -1.15 -11.88 8.97
CA PRO A 49 0.14 -12.58 9.07
C PRO A 49 0.00 -14.08 9.38
N GLU A 50 -1.06 -14.49 10.08
CA GLU A 50 -1.26 -15.90 10.44
C GLU A 50 -1.97 -16.67 9.33
N THR A 51 -3.16 -16.19 8.95
CA THR A 51 -4.00 -16.92 7.98
C THR A 51 -3.60 -16.66 6.52
N LYS A 52 -2.75 -15.66 6.25
CA LYS A 52 -2.38 -15.19 4.91
C LYS A 52 -3.58 -14.80 4.04
N THR A 53 -4.74 -14.57 4.65
CA THR A 53 -5.95 -14.14 3.95
C THR A 53 -6.17 -12.64 4.11
N ALA A 54 -6.86 -12.02 3.17
CA ALA A 54 -7.29 -10.63 3.30
C ALA A 54 -8.32 -10.49 4.44
N THR A 55 -8.10 -9.53 5.33
CA THR A 55 -8.97 -9.31 6.51
C THR A 55 -9.19 -7.82 6.80
N ARG A 56 -10.28 -7.54 7.52
CA ARG A 56 -10.55 -6.21 8.09
C ARG A 56 -9.76 -6.01 9.38
N ILE A 57 -9.59 -4.74 9.75
CA ILE A 57 -8.87 -4.30 10.95
C ILE A 57 -9.88 -3.96 12.06
N LYS A 58 -9.55 -4.29 13.30
CA LYS A 58 -10.19 -3.80 14.53
C LYS A 58 -9.20 -3.02 15.40
N LYS A 59 -9.72 -2.11 16.20
CA LYS A 59 -8.96 -1.36 17.22
C LYS A 59 -9.02 -2.14 18.53
N VAL A 60 -7.86 -2.43 19.13
CA VAL A 60 -7.74 -3.16 20.40
C VAL A 60 -6.84 -2.37 21.34
N GLU A 61 -7.13 -2.38 22.64
CA GLU A 61 -6.27 -1.77 23.64
C GLU A 61 -5.08 -2.69 23.94
N GLY A 62 -3.87 -2.18 23.75
CA GLY A 62 -2.63 -2.88 24.08
C GLY A 62 -2.36 -2.85 25.58
N LYS A 63 -1.41 -3.70 26.03
CA LYS A 63 -1.00 -3.79 27.43
C LYS A 63 -0.49 -2.47 28.03
N ASP A 64 -0.06 -1.54 27.18
CA ASP A 64 0.48 -0.23 27.57
C ASP A 64 -0.56 0.90 27.52
N GLY A 65 -1.86 0.57 27.43
CA GLY A 65 -2.96 1.56 27.27
C GLY A 65 -3.00 2.25 25.90
N LYS A 66 -2.11 1.86 24.97
CA LYS A 66 -2.10 2.34 23.59
C LYS A 66 -2.98 1.48 22.71
N PHE A 67 -3.74 2.12 21.83
CA PHE A 67 -4.54 1.39 20.84
C PHE A 67 -3.66 0.83 19.73
N VAL A 68 -3.79 -0.47 19.51
CA VAL A 68 -3.14 -1.20 18.42
C VAL A 68 -4.19 -1.67 17.41
N ARG A 69 -3.73 -1.87 16.17
CA ARG A 69 -4.56 -2.48 15.12
C ARG A 69 -4.41 -3.98 15.19
N ALA A 70 -5.50 -4.72 15.19
CA ALA A 70 -5.49 -6.17 15.10
C ALA A 70 -6.35 -6.64 13.92
N THR A 71 -6.02 -7.79 13.35
CA THR A 71 -6.87 -8.46 12.35
C THR A 71 -8.16 -8.94 13.01
N VAL A 72 -9.26 -8.95 12.25
CA VAL A 72 -10.55 -9.45 12.77
C VAL A 72 -10.57 -10.98 12.88
N LYS A 73 -9.93 -11.70 11.94
CA LYS A 73 -10.00 -13.18 11.89
C LYS A 73 -9.11 -13.85 12.94
N SER A 74 -7.81 -13.56 12.95
CA SER A 74 -6.86 -14.17 13.88
C SER A 74 -6.73 -13.39 15.20
N GLY A 75 -7.10 -12.11 15.22
CA GLY A 75 -6.86 -11.25 16.37
C GLY A 75 -5.39 -10.85 16.54
N THR A 76 -4.52 -11.27 15.62
CA THR A 76 -3.10 -10.94 15.62
C THR A 76 -2.92 -9.43 15.50
N VAL A 77 -2.04 -8.89 16.33
CA VAL A 77 -1.69 -7.48 16.30
C VAL A 77 -0.85 -7.20 15.06
N LEU A 78 -1.31 -6.25 14.25
CA LEU A 78 -0.56 -5.74 13.11
C LEU A 78 0.50 -4.78 13.65
N LYS A 79 1.77 -5.12 13.44
CA LYS A 79 2.92 -4.28 13.80
C LYS A 79 3.26 -3.32 12.66
#